data_AF-A0A8J6Z0R7-F1
#
_entry.id   AF-A0A8J6Z0R7-F1
#
_cell.length_a   1.000
_cell.length_b   1.000
_cell.length_c   1.000
_cell.angle_alpha   90.00
_cell.angle_beta   90.00
_cell.angle_gamma   90.00
#
_symmetry.space_group_name_H-M   'P 1'
#
loop_
_entity.id
_entity.type
_entity.pdbx_description
1 polymer ?
#
loop_
_entity_poly.entity_id
_entity_poly.type
_entity_poly.pdbx_seq_one_letter_code
_entity_poly.pdbx_strand_id
1 'polypeptide(L)'
;MSKLDDLKNYLRGLGSVAVAFSGGVDSTFLLKVAHEVLGDKVLALTAASKFIPRSELALTKKFCRRRSVILTKNNFVSKKSAASSIEPAVFEFKGVLA
;
A
#
# COMPACT_ATOMS: atom_id res chain seq x y z
N MET A 1 -7.25 -1.72 -27.38
CA MET A 1 -6.60 -1.74 -26.06
C MET A 1 -7.42 -2.59 -25.12
N SER A 2 -6.80 -3.43 -24.29
CA SER A 2 -7.49 -4.09 -23.18
C SER A 2 -7.51 -3.19 -21.94
N LYS A 3 -8.46 -3.40 -21.01
CA LYS A 3 -8.50 -2.66 -19.72
C LYS A 3 -7.18 -2.75 -18.94
N LEU A 4 -6.45 -3.84 -19.10
CA LEU A 4 -5.14 -4.04 -18.47
C LEU A 4 -4.08 -3.12 -19.09
N ASP A 5 -4.10 -2.92 -20.41
CA ASP A 5 -3.15 -2.05 -21.08
C ASP A 5 -3.39 -0.59 -20.69
N ASP A 6 -4.64 -0.18 -20.57
CA ASP A 6 -5.02 1.16 -20.11
C ASP A 6 -4.52 1.42 -18.69
N LEU A 7 -4.68 0.45 -17.78
CA LEU A 7 -4.14 0.52 -16.42
C LEU A 7 -2.61 0.62 -16.42
N LYS A 8 -1.92 -0.19 -17.21
CA LYS A 8 -0.44 -0.15 -17.30
C LYS A 8 0.04 1.19 -17.84
N ASN A 9 -0.64 1.74 -18.86
CA ASN A 9 -0.32 3.05 -19.42
C ASN A 9 -0.53 4.17 -18.39
N TYR A 10 -1.65 4.12 -17.66
CA TYR A 10 -1.93 5.06 -16.57
C TYR A 10 -0.85 5.02 -15.49
N LEU A 11 -0.49 3.81 -15.02
CA LEU A 11 0.56 3.62 -14.02
C LEU A 11 1.91 4.15 -14.48
N ARG A 12 2.31 3.92 -15.74
CA ARG A 12 3.55 4.50 -16.30
C ARG A 12 3.55 6.03 -16.25
N GLY A 13 2.41 6.65 -16.53
CA GLY A 13 2.25 8.11 -16.47
C GLY A 13 2.41 8.70 -15.07
N LEU A 14 2.15 7.93 -14.01
CA LEU A 14 2.29 8.39 -12.61
C LEU A 14 3.75 8.36 -12.11
N GLY A 15 4.62 7.54 -12.70
CA GLY A 15 6.05 7.42 -12.34
C GLY A 15 6.35 6.70 -11.02
N SER A 16 5.54 6.88 -9.98
CA SER A 16 5.61 6.16 -8.70
C SER A 16 4.25 6.16 -8.01
N VAL A 17 3.93 5.11 -7.24
CA VAL A 17 2.61 4.98 -6.58
C VAL A 17 2.69 4.38 -5.18
N ALA A 18 1.76 4.79 -4.32
CA ALA A 18 1.47 4.11 -3.05
C ALA A 18 0.10 3.41 -3.16
N VAL A 19 0.08 2.10 -2.92
CA VAL A 19 -1.12 1.25 -3.04
C VAL A 19 -1.65 0.91 -1.65
N ALA A 20 -2.90 1.27 -1.38
CA ALA A 20 -3.60 0.79 -0.20
C ALA A 20 -3.83 -0.73 -0.30
N PHE A 21 -3.09 -1.48 0.51
CA PHE A 21 -3.01 -2.93 0.48
C PHE A 21 -3.70 -3.55 1.69
N SER A 22 -4.86 -4.15 1.44
CA SER A 22 -5.66 -4.88 2.42
C SER A 22 -5.35 -6.39 2.47
N GLY A 23 -4.66 -6.93 1.45
CA GLY A 23 -4.47 -8.37 1.28
C GLY A 23 -5.56 -9.07 0.46
N GLY A 24 -6.61 -8.34 0.05
CA GLY A 24 -7.65 -8.84 -0.86
C GLY A 24 -7.17 -9.01 -2.31
N VAL A 25 -7.95 -9.70 -3.14
CA VAL A 25 -7.60 -9.99 -4.54
C VAL A 25 -7.38 -8.72 -5.38
N ASP A 26 -8.21 -7.70 -5.19
CA ASP A 26 -8.13 -6.45 -5.98
C ASP A 26 -6.86 -5.66 -5.66
N SER A 27 -6.58 -5.44 -4.37
CA SER A 27 -5.39 -4.70 -3.93
C SER A 27 -4.10 -5.49 -4.20
N THR A 28 -4.17 -6.83 -4.16
CA THR A 28 -3.07 -7.73 -4.57
C THR A 28 -2.79 -7.63 -6.06
N PHE A 29 -3.83 -7.65 -6.89
CA PHE A 29 -3.72 -7.51 -8.34
C PHE A 29 -3.13 -6.15 -8.72
N LEU A 30 -3.68 -5.07 -8.17
CA LEU A 30 -3.21 -3.72 -8.44
C LEU A 30 -1.75 -3.54 -8.03
N LEU A 31 -1.37 -4.02 -6.83
CA LEU A 31 0.01 -3.96 -6.37
C LEU A 31 0.96 -4.75 -7.26
N LYS A 32 0.53 -5.93 -7.74
CA LYS A 32 1.32 -6.77 -8.65
C LYS A 32 1.54 -6.07 -10.00
N VAL A 33 0.48 -5.53 -10.60
CA VAL A 33 0.58 -4.82 -11.88
C VAL A 33 1.39 -3.54 -11.73
N ALA A 34 1.19 -2.76 -10.67
CA ALA A 34 1.99 -1.58 -10.37
C ALA A 34 3.48 -1.91 -10.26
N HIS A 35 3.84 -2.96 -9.51
CA HIS A 35 5.23 -3.38 -9.38
C HIS A 35 5.81 -3.91 -10.69
N GLU A 36 5.04 -4.60 -11.53
CA GLU A 36 5.50 -5.02 -12.86
C GLU A 36 5.80 -3.84 -13.80
N VAL A 37 5.06 -2.74 -13.65
CA VAL A 37 5.18 -1.57 -14.51
C VAL A 37 6.24 -0.58 -14.01
N LEU A 38 6.33 -0.38 -12.69
CA LEU A 38 7.12 0.68 -12.07
C LEU A 38 8.32 0.14 -11.27
N GLY A 39 8.44 -1.17 -11.09
CA GLY A 39 9.50 -1.80 -10.30
C GLY A 39 9.48 -1.35 -8.84
N ASP A 40 10.63 -0.92 -8.33
CA ASP A 40 10.83 -0.51 -6.94
C ASP A 40 10.15 0.83 -6.59
N LYS A 41 9.56 1.54 -7.55
CA LYS A 41 8.83 2.80 -7.34
C LYS A 41 7.40 2.60 -6.82
N VAL A 42 7.16 1.51 -6.10
CA VAL A 42 5.84 1.12 -5.59
C VAL A 42 5.90 0.84 -4.10
N LEU A 43 5.05 1.53 -3.35
CA LEU A 43 4.88 1.34 -1.91
C LEU A 43 3.54 0.64 -1.62
N ALA A 44 3.52 -0.38 -0.78
CA ALA A 44 2.28 -0.92 -0.22
C ALA A 44 2.01 -0.28 1.15
N LEU A 45 0.80 0.22 1.33
CA LEU A 45 0.33 0.82 2.58
C LEU A 45 -0.75 -0.08 3.17
N THR A 46 -0.53 -0.61 4.38
CA THR A 46 -1.57 -1.39 5.06
C THR A 46 -1.93 -0.75 6.39
N ALA A 47 -3.23 -0.80 6.71
CA ALA A 47 -3.70 -0.39 8.03
C ALA A 47 -3.34 -1.47 9.05
N ALA A 48 -2.67 -1.09 10.14
CA ALA A 48 -2.53 -1.95 11.30
C ALA A 48 -3.58 -1.51 12.32
N SER A 49 -4.61 -2.32 12.51
CA SER A 49 -5.65 -2.09 13.51
C SER A 49 -5.70 -3.24 14.51
N LYS A 50 -6.12 -2.97 15.75
CA LYS A 50 -6.37 -4.00 16.77
C LYS A 50 -7.41 -5.03 16.31
N PHE A 51 -8.22 -4.70 15.31
CA PHE A 51 -9.23 -5.57 14.72
C PHE A 51 -8.70 -6.48 13.60
N ILE A 52 -7.46 -6.28 13.12
CA ILE A 52 -6.85 -7.13 12.10
C ILE A 52 -6.01 -8.22 12.80
N PRO A 53 -6.31 -9.51 12.60
CA PRO A 53 -5.54 -10.61 13.16
C PRO A 53 -4.04 -10.50 12.81
N ARG A 54 -3.19 -10.83 13.78
CA ARG A 54 -1.72 -10.83 13.57
C ARG A 54 -1.29 -11.78 12.44
N SER A 55 -2.02 -12.87 12.23
CA SER A 55 -1.80 -13.83 11.14
C SER A 55 -1.97 -13.17 9.76
N GLU A 56 -2.99 -12.34 9.60
CA GLU A 56 -3.27 -11.62 8.35
C GLU A 56 -2.16 -10.59 8.08
N LEU A 57 -1.75 -9.83 9.09
CA LEU A 57 -0.60 -8.92 8.99
C LEU A 57 0.70 -9.64 8.62
N ALA A 58 0.91 -10.85 9.13
CA ALA A 58 2.08 -11.67 8.82
C ALA A 58 2.07 -12.14 7.36
N LEU A 59 0.91 -12.54 6.84
CA LEU A 59 0.73 -12.93 5.43
C LEU A 59 1.00 -11.74 4.50
N THR A 60 0.42 -10.57 4.80
CA THR A 60 0.63 -9.32 4.05
C THR A 60 2.11 -8.93 4.01
N LYS A 61 2.80 -8.97 5.14
CA LYS A 61 4.25 -8.75 5.21
C LYS A 61 5.06 -9.73 4.36
N LYS A 62 4.72 -11.03 4.43
CA LYS A 62 5.40 -12.08 3.65
C LYS A 62 5.18 -11.86 2.15
N PHE A 63 3.99 -11.43 1.76
CA PHE A 63 3.65 -11.14 0.36
C PHE A 63 4.48 -9.97 -0.20
N CYS A 64 4.56 -8.85 0.54
CA CYS A 64 5.33 -7.67 0.15
C CYS A 64 6.83 -7.96 0.09
N ARG A 65 7.39 -8.62 1.11
CA ARG A 65 8.83 -9.03 1.13
C ARG A 65 9.23 -9.86 -0.07
N ARG A 66 8.38 -10.77 -0.54
CA ARG A 66 8.69 -11.63 -1.69
C ARG A 66 8.74 -10.87 -3.01
N ARG A 67 8.22 -9.65 -3.05
CA ARG A 67 8.11 -8.81 -4.26
C ARG A 67 8.90 -7.51 -4.13
N SER A 68 9.81 -7.41 -3.17
CA SER A 68 10.60 -6.19 -2.89
C SER A 68 9.75 -4.93 -2.66
N VAL A 69 8.48 -5.09 -2.30
CA VAL A 69 7.58 -3.96 -2.01
C VAL A 69 7.74 -3.58 -0.54
N ILE A 70 8.00 -2.30 -0.29
CA ILE A 70 8.04 -1.75 1.07
C ILE A 70 6.60 -1.74 1.62
N LEU A 71 6.42 -2.26 2.83
CA LEU A 71 5.13 -2.26 3.52
C LEU A 71 5.18 -1.29 4.71
N THR A 72 4.50 -0.15 4.59
CA THR A 72 4.35 0.80 5.70
C THR A 72 3.05 0.52 6.46
N LYS A 73 3.12 0.56 7.79
CA LYS A 73 1.97 0.43 8.68
C LYS A 73 1.49 1.79 9.12
N ASN A 74 0.18 2.00 9.09
CA ASN A 74 -0.43 3.13 9.79
C ASN A 74 -1.34 2.62 10.92
N ASN A 75 -1.17 3.15 12.12
CA ASN A 75 -2.06 2.87 13.25
C ASN A 75 -3.23 3.85 13.19
N PHE A 76 -4.39 3.39 12.72
CA PHE A 76 -5.61 4.19 12.77
C PHE A 76 -6.11 4.26 14.22
N VAL A 77 -5.59 5.21 15.01
CA VAL A 77 -6.16 5.52 16.32
C VAL A 77 -7.42 6.35 16.07
N SER A 78 -8.58 5.69 16.14
CA SER A 78 -9.85 6.40 16.22
C SER A 78 -9.87 7.20 17.52
N LYS A 79 -9.49 8.49 17.45
CA LYS A 79 -9.81 9.44 18.51
C LYS A 79 -11.34 9.52 18.55
N LYS A 80 -11.94 9.04 19.64
CA LYS A 80 -13.33 9.40 19.96
C LYS A 80 -13.41 10.93 20.06
N SER A 81 -14.41 11.49 19.38
CA SER A 81 -14.99 12.82 19.56
C SER A 81 -14.37 14.02 18.83
N ALA A 82 -15.26 14.65 18.04
CA ALA A 82 -15.36 16.07 17.71
C ALA A 82 -14.34 16.76 16.77
N ALA A 83 -14.92 17.30 15.70
CA ALA A 83 -14.58 18.52 14.97
C ALA A 83 -13.31 18.57 14.10
N SER A 84 -13.58 18.77 12.80
CA SER A 84 -12.81 19.54 11.82
C SER A 84 -11.29 19.60 11.97
N SER A 85 -10.62 18.74 11.23
CA SER A 85 -9.42 18.99 10.42
C SER A 85 -8.78 17.64 10.18
N ILE A 86 -8.84 17.19 8.93
CA ILE A 86 -8.14 16.00 8.49
C ILE A 86 -6.65 16.38 8.52
N GLU A 87 -6.02 16.23 9.68
CA GLU A 87 -4.56 16.23 9.78
C GLU A 87 -4.08 15.11 8.84
N PRO A 88 -3.25 15.42 7.81
CA PRO A 88 -2.74 14.40 6.92
C PRO A 88 -2.03 13.37 7.78
N ALA A 89 -2.38 12.09 7.61
CA ALA A 89 -1.73 10.99 8.31
C ALA A 89 -0.22 11.17 8.19
N VAL A 90 0.45 11.46 9.30
CA VAL A 90 1.90 11.69 9.31
C VAL A 90 2.57 10.36 8.96
N PHE A 91 3.11 10.30 7.75
CA PHE A 91 3.87 9.16 7.25
C PHE A 91 5.27 9.20 7.86
N GLU A 92 5.49 8.42 8.93
CA GLU A 92 6.84 8.23 9.47
C GLU A 92 7.61 7.26 8.55
N PHE A 93 8.31 7.82 7.56
CA PHE A 93 9.25 7.11 6.70
C PHE A 93 10.53 6.81 7.49
N LYS A 94 10.59 5.67 8.18
CA LYS A 94 11.87 5.11 8.63
C LYS A 94 12.54 4.49 7.41
N GLY A 95 13.33 5.30 6.73
CA GLY A 95 13.92 4.99 5.44
C GLY A 95 14.66 3.66 5.40
N VAL A 96 14.53 2.99 4.26
CA VAL A 96 15.58 2.15 3.69
C VAL A 96 15.62 2.49 2.20
N LEU A 97 16.35 3.55 1.89
CA LEU A 97 17.03 3.69 0.61
C LEU A 97 18.50 3.43 0.94
N ALA A 98 18.95 2.23 0.59
CA ALA A 98 20.35 1.87 0.45
C ALA A 98 20.44 1.00 -0.81
#